data_AF-A0A8H6Z7L2-F1
#
_entry.id   AF-A0A8H6Z7L2-F1
#
_cell.length_a   1.000
_cell.length_b   1.000
_cell.length_c   1.000
_cell.angle_alpha   90.00
_cell.angle_beta   90.00
_cell.angle_gamma   90.00
#
_symmetry.space_group_name_H-M   'P 1'
#
loop_
_entity.id
_entity.type
_entity.pdbx_description
1 polymer ?
#
loop_
_entity_poly.entity_id
_entity_poly.type
_entity_poly.pdbx_seq_one_letter_code
_entity_poly.pdbx_strand_id
1 'polypeptide(L)'
;MDILHIDNELVVLQRSATELVIYCRLAGIVVTISWPTHNGVKIKAAGLRAWLLARGLFIECFCGFTSHRTEPKPCRFVVSKVTGDMFGFCHYAQARCPFKINFTEVHDTCLLTSEYPDLPTLARGQAPDMDLLLVAFTLHGYHHDLAPHFEGYAGEHNSGYPAGTHQLSGPLLTRRPSNAHASRRRRQSSPYLRYQQQVPASNARYLEINDLPPRRLVQTAPARVPARSANADAGPSRIPMDSASGRRGIETEGKEGNMLQKLIAGQGISEGLIEKCSKCGCLFTASALKGHIKKCLGVIDLS
;
A
#
# COMPACT_ATOMS: atom_id res chain seq x y z
N MET A 1 -9.78 -22.80 -3.67
CA MET A 1 -10.36 -22.08 -2.52
C MET A 1 -11.47 -21.20 -3.04
N ASP A 2 -12.68 -21.36 -2.52
CA ASP A 2 -13.80 -20.49 -2.88
C ASP A 2 -13.56 -19.08 -2.32
N ILE A 3 -13.73 -18.07 -3.17
CA ILE A 3 -13.54 -16.64 -2.83
C ILE A 3 -14.34 -16.25 -1.57
N LEU A 4 -15.52 -16.86 -1.40
CA LEU A 4 -16.41 -16.62 -0.25
C LEU A 4 -15.84 -17.10 1.11
N HIS A 5 -14.95 -18.10 1.11
CA HIS A 5 -14.38 -18.61 2.38
C HIS A 5 -13.27 -17.69 2.90
N ILE A 6 -12.45 -17.16 1.98
CA ILE A 6 -11.34 -16.24 2.29
C ILE A 6 -11.87 -14.94 2.91
N ASP A 7 -13.05 -14.48 2.48
CA ASP A 7 -13.65 -13.26 3.00
C ASP A 7 -13.92 -13.33 4.52
N ASN A 8 -14.28 -14.49 5.07
CA ASN A 8 -14.55 -14.61 6.51
C ASN A 8 -13.27 -14.62 7.35
N GLU A 9 -12.24 -15.35 6.93
CA GLU A 9 -10.97 -15.42 7.66
C GLU A 9 -10.30 -14.05 7.73
N LEU A 10 -10.29 -13.30 6.63
CA LEU A 10 -9.72 -11.95 6.59
C LEU A 10 -10.46 -10.97 7.50
N VAL A 11 -11.77 -11.12 7.65
CA VAL A 11 -12.57 -10.31 8.57
C VAL A 11 -12.27 -10.64 10.02
N VAL A 12 -12.17 -11.93 10.34
CA VAL A 12 -11.80 -12.37 11.69
C VAL A 12 -10.40 -11.85 12.03
N LEU A 13 -9.45 -11.98 11.10
CA LEU A 13 -8.09 -11.46 11.23
C LEU A 13 -8.09 -9.94 11.47
N GLN A 14 -8.75 -9.15 10.61
CA GLN A 14 -8.78 -7.69 10.76
C GLN A 14 -9.45 -7.24 12.07
N ARG A 15 -10.50 -7.93 12.53
CA ARG A 15 -11.23 -7.55 13.75
C ARG A 15 -10.52 -7.96 15.03
N SER A 16 -9.66 -8.98 14.98
CA SER A 16 -8.89 -9.44 16.13
C SER A 16 -7.47 -8.88 16.16
N ALA A 17 -6.99 -8.30 15.06
CA ALA A 17 -5.68 -7.67 15.00
C ALA A 17 -5.62 -6.37 15.81
N THR A 18 -4.54 -6.22 16.57
CA THR A 18 -4.11 -4.94 17.17
C THR A 18 -3.40 -4.05 16.17
N GLU A 19 -2.83 -4.66 15.13
CA GLU A 19 -2.06 -3.98 14.09
C GLU A 19 -2.93 -3.62 12.88
N LEU A 20 -2.38 -2.77 12.01
CA LEU A 20 -3.09 -2.28 10.84
C LEU A 20 -3.05 -3.32 9.70
N VAL A 21 -4.13 -4.10 9.55
CA VAL A 21 -4.27 -5.13 8.51
C VAL A 21 -5.04 -4.59 7.30
N ILE A 22 -4.37 -4.52 6.14
CA ILE A 22 -4.87 -3.92 4.91
C ILE A 22 -4.57 -4.77 3.67
N TYR A 23 -5.26 -4.51 2.55
CA TYR A 23 -4.90 -5.14 1.27
C TYR A 23 -3.74 -4.40 0.62
N CYS A 24 -2.68 -5.13 0.26
CA CYS A 24 -1.58 -4.64 -0.57
C CYS A 24 -1.79 -5.13 -2.00
N ARG A 25 -2.02 -4.19 -2.93
CA ARG A 25 -2.23 -4.54 -4.34
C ARG A 25 -0.93 -4.97 -5.01
N LEU A 26 0.18 -4.30 -4.68
CA LEU A 26 1.50 -4.63 -5.24
C LEU A 26 1.88 -6.09 -4.99
N ALA A 27 1.72 -6.54 -3.74
CA ALA A 27 1.96 -7.93 -3.37
C ALA A 27 0.76 -8.85 -3.70
N GLY A 28 -0.43 -8.28 -3.90
CA GLY A 28 -1.65 -9.02 -4.21
C GLY A 28 -2.16 -9.88 -3.05
N ILE A 29 -1.83 -9.51 -1.81
CA ILE A 29 -2.17 -10.21 -0.57
C ILE A 29 -2.61 -9.22 0.50
N VAL A 30 -3.16 -9.72 1.60
CA VAL A 30 -3.37 -8.92 2.80
C VAL A 30 -2.07 -8.86 3.58
N VAL A 31 -1.75 -7.70 4.15
CA VAL A 31 -0.52 -7.46 4.90
C VAL A 31 -0.83 -6.71 6.19
N THR A 32 0.05 -6.89 7.16
CA THR A 32 0.11 -6.03 8.34
C THR A 32 1.10 -4.90 8.08
N ILE A 33 0.76 -3.67 8.42
CA ILE A 33 1.66 -2.52 8.29
C ILE A 33 1.84 -1.81 9.62
N SER A 34 2.97 -1.11 9.76
CA SER A 34 3.25 -0.33 10.96
C SER A 34 2.42 0.96 11.00
N TRP A 35 2.04 1.40 12.19
CA TRP A 35 1.43 2.71 12.36
C TRP A 35 2.45 3.83 12.11
N PRO A 36 2.11 4.89 11.34
CA PRO A 36 3.08 5.93 11.03
C PRO A 36 3.39 6.80 12.24
N THR A 37 4.67 7.15 12.40
CA THR A 37 5.17 8.07 13.41
C THR A 37 5.80 9.30 12.77
N HIS A 38 5.97 10.34 13.58
CA HIS A 38 6.79 11.50 13.26
C HIS A 38 7.65 11.85 14.47
N ASN A 39 8.97 11.78 14.32
CA ASN A 39 9.94 11.97 15.40
C ASN A 39 9.67 11.06 16.61
N GLY A 40 9.34 9.80 16.36
CA GLY A 40 9.02 8.77 17.36
C GLY A 40 7.60 8.85 17.93
N VAL A 41 6.81 9.86 17.55
CA VAL A 41 5.45 10.04 18.06
C VAL A 41 4.44 9.51 17.07
N LYS A 42 3.53 8.62 17.51
CA LYS A 42 2.43 8.12 16.67
C LYS A 42 1.58 9.27 16.14
N ILE A 43 1.29 9.22 14.84
CA ILE A 43 0.36 10.16 14.22
C ILE A 43 -1.04 9.84 14.72
N LYS A 44 -1.74 10.82 15.29
CA LYS A 44 -3.12 10.63 15.75
C LYS A 44 -3.99 10.06 14.64
N ALA A 45 -4.93 9.18 14.97
CA ALA A 45 -5.83 8.57 14.00
C ALA A 45 -6.48 9.61 13.07
N ALA A 46 -7.01 10.72 13.61
CA ALA A 46 -7.59 11.82 12.83
C ALA A 46 -6.63 12.48 11.82
N GLY A 47 -5.32 12.40 12.04
CA GLY A 47 -4.27 12.92 11.16
C GLY A 47 -3.79 11.92 10.10
N LEU A 48 -4.15 10.63 10.21
CA LEU A 48 -3.67 9.57 9.31
C LEU A 48 -4.01 9.88 7.84
N ARG A 49 -5.21 10.39 7.57
CA ARG A 49 -5.63 10.78 6.21
C ARG A 49 -4.68 11.81 5.59
N ALA A 50 -4.42 12.88 6.34
CA ALA A 50 -3.61 14.00 5.89
C ALA A 50 -2.15 13.54 5.67
N TRP A 51 -1.65 12.67 6.54
CA TRP A 51 -0.31 12.09 6.38
C TRP A 51 -0.18 11.25 5.12
N LEU A 52 -1.17 10.39 4.81
CA LEU A 52 -1.21 9.60 3.58
C LEU A 52 -1.26 10.51 2.34
N LEU A 53 -2.19 11.48 2.33
CA LEU A 53 -2.36 12.41 1.20
C LEU A 53 -1.09 13.24 0.93
N ALA A 54 -0.40 13.69 1.98
CA ALA A 54 0.85 14.45 1.85
C ALA A 54 1.98 13.66 1.17
N ARG A 55 1.86 12.32 1.10
CA ARG A 55 2.81 11.39 0.48
C ARG A 55 2.24 10.71 -0.76
N GLY A 56 1.07 11.13 -1.24
CA GLY A 56 0.43 10.49 -2.39
C GLY A 56 -0.03 9.05 -2.12
N LEU A 57 -0.21 8.68 -0.86
CA LEU A 57 -0.56 7.32 -0.46
C LEU A 57 -2.07 7.15 -0.24
N PHE A 58 -2.54 5.92 -0.37
CA PHE A 58 -3.89 5.50 0.02
C PHE A 58 -3.91 4.05 0.50
N ILE A 59 -4.88 3.73 1.35
CA ILE A 59 -5.11 2.37 1.85
C ILE A 59 -6.24 1.74 1.06
N GLU A 60 -6.03 0.55 0.49
CA GLU A 60 -7.09 -0.21 -0.17
C GLU A 60 -7.94 -1.02 0.81
N CYS A 61 -9.22 -1.15 0.48
CA CYS A 61 -10.10 -2.14 1.10
C CYS A 61 -9.98 -3.51 0.41
N PHE A 62 -10.59 -4.55 0.99
CA PHE A 62 -10.58 -5.90 0.43
C PHE A 62 -11.27 -6.05 -0.94
N CYS A 63 -11.94 -5.01 -1.48
CA CYS A 63 -12.41 -5.05 -2.86
C CYS A 63 -11.26 -5.18 -3.88
N GLY A 64 -10.04 -4.74 -3.54
CA GLY A 64 -8.87 -4.93 -4.41
C GLY A 64 -8.48 -6.40 -4.56
N PHE A 65 -8.85 -7.25 -3.60
CA PHE A 65 -8.63 -8.69 -3.62
C PHE A 65 -9.67 -9.41 -4.51
N THR A 66 -10.93 -8.97 -4.47
CA THR A 66 -12.05 -9.63 -5.18
C THR A 66 -12.28 -9.13 -6.60
N SER A 67 -11.96 -7.86 -6.88
CA SER A 67 -11.97 -7.33 -8.25
C SER A 67 -10.68 -7.72 -8.98
N HIS A 68 -10.73 -7.95 -10.30
CA HIS A 68 -9.63 -8.45 -11.14
C HIS A 68 -8.40 -7.50 -11.26
N ARG A 69 -7.95 -6.88 -10.18
CA ARG A 69 -6.75 -6.03 -10.06
C ARG A 69 -6.64 -4.85 -11.04
N THR A 70 -7.68 -4.55 -11.82
CA THR A 70 -7.63 -3.50 -12.86
C THR A 70 -7.70 -2.09 -12.30
N GLU A 71 -8.46 -1.87 -11.22
CA GLU A 71 -8.66 -0.53 -10.65
C GLU A 71 -8.39 -0.51 -9.16
N PRO A 72 -7.69 0.52 -8.64
CA PRO A 72 -7.47 0.68 -7.21
C PRO A 72 -8.80 0.87 -6.49
N LYS A 73 -8.91 0.34 -5.26
CA LYS A 73 -10.11 0.46 -4.42
C LYS A 73 -9.78 1.08 -3.06
N PRO A 74 -9.41 2.39 -3.02
CA PRO A 74 -9.12 3.08 -1.77
C PRO A 74 -10.31 2.98 -0.83
N CYS A 75 -10.06 2.63 0.43
CA CYS A 75 -11.08 2.64 1.47
C CYS A 75 -11.52 4.07 1.78
N ARG A 76 -12.68 4.24 2.41
CA ARG A 76 -13.23 5.55 2.77
C ARG A 76 -12.98 5.83 4.24
N PHE A 77 -12.36 6.96 4.53
CA PHE A 77 -12.10 7.40 5.90
C PHE A 77 -13.27 8.24 6.40
N VAL A 78 -13.80 7.92 7.58
CA VAL A 78 -14.93 8.62 8.17
C VAL A 78 -14.66 8.90 9.64
N VAL A 79 -14.89 10.15 10.05
CA VAL A 79 -14.84 10.55 11.46
C VAL A 79 -16.25 10.54 12.02
N SER A 80 -16.45 9.82 13.12
CA SER A 80 -17.69 9.81 13.89
C SER A 80 -17.91 11.17 14.55
N LYS A 81 -19.03 11.82 14.25
CA LYS A 81 -19.41 13.09 14.91
C LYS A 81 -19.73 12.93 16.39
N VAL A 82 -20.08 11.72 16.81
CA VAL A 82 -20.53 11.44 18.18
C VAL A 82 -19.34 11.13 19.08
N THR A 83 -18.42 10.29 18.61
CA THR A 83 -17.28 9.82 19.41
C THR A 83 -15.97 10.50 19.06
N GLY A 84 -15.85 11.08 17.86
CA GLY A 84 -14.59 11.59 17.33
C GLY A 84 -13.70 10.50 16.72
N ASP A 85 -14.08 9.22 16.85
CA ASP A 85 -13.30 8.12 16.32
C ASP A 85 -13.24 8.14 14.80
N MET A 86 -12.09 7.75 14.28
CA MET A 86 -11.84 7.60 12.86
C MET A 86 -11.94 6.14 12.42
N PHE A 87 -12.75 5.89 11.40
CA PHE A 87 -13.01 4.58 10.82
C PHE A 87 -12.59 4.53 9.34
N GLY A 88 -12.22 3.34 8.88
CA GLY A 88 -12.06 3.01 7.47
C GLY A 88 -13.15 2.04 7.03
N PHE A 89 -13.78 2.31 5.89
CA PHE A 89 -14.83 1.46 5.30
C PHE A 89 -14.49 1.07 3.87
N CYS A 90 -15.18 0.04 3.36
CA CYS A 90 -15.17 -0.30 1.94
C CYS A 90 -15.27 0.95 1.03
N HIS A 91 -14.53 0.90 -0.08
CA HIS A 91 -14.53 1.89 -1.16
C HIS A 91 -15.95 2.31 -1.60
N TYR A 92 -16.84 1.33 -1.77
CA TYR A 92 -18.21 1.55 -2.24
C TYR A 92 -19.13 2.04 -1.14
N ALA A 93 -20.06 2.94 -1.49
CA ALA A 93 -21.09 3.44 -0.57
C ALA A 93 -21.93 2.32 0.05
N GLN A 94 -22.40 1.41 -0.80
CA GLN A 94 -22.93 0.11 -0.40
C GLN A 94 -21.76 -0.86 -0.34
N ALA A 95 -21.37 -1.28 0.87
CA ALA A 95 -20.17 -2.09 1.08
C ALA A 95 -20.24 -3.38 0.24
N ARG A 96 -19.23 -3.58 -0.62
CA ARG A 96 -19.08 -4.79 -1.45
C ARG A 96 -18.06 -5.78 -0.88
N CYS A 97 -17.29 -5.36 0.11
CA CYS A 97 -16.42 -6.21 0.90
C CYS A 97 -16.63 -5.90 2.38
N PRO A 98 -16.26 -6.82 3.27
CA PRO A 98 -16.48 -6.67 4.70
C PRO A 98 -15.42 -5.79 5.41
N PHE A 99 -14.55 -5.10 4.65
CA PHE A 99 -13.52 -4.22 5.20
C PHE A 99 -14.14 -3.10 6.06
N LYS A 100 -13.80 -3.12 7.35
CA LYS A 100 -14.18 -2.11 8.33
C LYS A 100 -13.14 -2.10 9.45
N ILE A 101 -12.46 -0.97 9.61
CA ILE A 101 -11.41 -0.80 10.61
C ILE A 101 -11.69 0.43 11.48
N ASN A 102 -11.41 0.32 12.77
CA ASN A 102 -11.42 1.44 13.71
C ASN A 102 -9.99 1.94 13.89
N PHE A 103 -9.59 2.96 13.13
CA PHE A 103 -8.23 3.49 13.18
C PHE A 103 -7.87 4.10 14.54
N THR A 104 -8.87 4.55 15.31
CA THR A 104 -8.62 5.11 16.65
C THR A 104 -8.23 4.01 17.63
N GLU A 105 -8.95 2.90 17.60
CA GLU A 105 -8.63 1.72 18.40
C GLU A 105 -7.29 1.09 18.00
N VAL A 106 -7.01 0.99 16.69
CA VAL A 106 -5.71 0.49 16.19
C VAL A 106 -4.57 1.43 16.61
N HIS A 107 -4.75 2.76 16.52
CA HIS A 107 -3.74 3.71 17.00
C HIS A 107 -3.34 3.44 18.47
N ASP A 108 -4.34 3.21 19.32
CA ASP A 108 -4.16 3.04 20.76
C ASP A 108 -3.56 1.67 21.11
N THR A 109 -3.85 0.64 20.31
CA THR A 109 -3.47 -0.76 20.60
C THR A 109 -2.27 -1.28 19.82
N CYS A 110 -1.95 -0.71 18.66
CA CYS A 110 -0.86 -1.19 17.81
C CYS A 110 0.51 -1.09 18.51
N LEU A 111 1.35 -2.09 18.29
CA LEU A 111 2.73 -2.12 18.75
C LEU A 111 3.70 -1.78 17.62
N LEU A 112 3.33 -2.08 16.37
CA LEU A 112 4.17 -1.79 15.21
C LEU A 112 4.07 -0.32 14.85
N THR A 113 5.21 0.36 14.83
CA THR A 113 5.33 1.76 14.43
C THR A 113 6.49 1.97 13.48
N SER A 114 6.42 2.99 12.62
CA SER A 114 7.51 3.34 11.70
C SER A 114 7.46 4.80 11.28
N GLU A 115 8.63 5.43 11.14
CA GLU A 115 8.77 6.80 10.59
C GLU A 115 8.58 6.85 9.07
N TYR A 116 8.71 5.71 8.38
CA TYR A 116 8.70 5.62 6.92
C TYR A 116 9.66 6.62 6.24
N PRO A 117 10.98 6.54 6.50
CA PRO A 117 11.96 7.49 5.95
C PRO A 117 11.99 7.49 4.41
N ASP A 118 11.70 6.34 3.81
CA ASP A 118 11.73 6.11 2.35
C ASP A 118 10.42 6.52 1.64
N LEU A 119 9.44 7.03 2.37
CA LEU A 119 8.18 7.55 1.82
C LEU A 119 8.21 9.10 1.81
N PRO A 120 8.79 9.72 0.78
CA PRO A 120 8.89 11.17 0.69
C PRO A 120 7.51 11.82 0.59
N THR A 121 7.42 13.07 1.04
CA THR A 121 6.23 13.90 0.79
C THR A 121 6.20 14.38 -0.65
N LEU A 122 5.00 14.58 -1.19
CA LEU A 122 4.79 15.13 -2.54
C LEU A 122 5.46 16.49 -2.74
N ALA A 123 5.67 17.25 -1.67
CA ALA A 123 6.40 18.53 -1.71
C ALA A 123 7.85 18.38 -2.19
N ARG A 124 8.47 17.21 -2.02
CA ARG A 124 9.81 16.90 -2.53
C ARG A 124 9.82 16.52 -4.01
N GLY A 125 8.66 16.31 -4.63
CA GLY A 125 8.52 15.94 -6.04
C GLY A 125 9.08 14.57 -6.42
N GLN A 126 9.44 13.75 -5.43
CA GLN A 126 9.98 12.40 -5.63
C GLN A 126 8.91 11.37 -5.25
N ALA A 127 8.67 10.40 -6.12
CA ALA A 127 7.86 9.23 -5.80
C ALA A 127 8.74 8.16 -5.11
N PRO A 128 8.21 7.41 -4.13
CA PRO A 128 8.90 6.25 -3.58
C PRO A 128 9.09 5.17 -4.65
N ASP A 129 10.17 4.40 -4.54
CA ASP A 129 10.39 3.19 -5.34
C ASP A 129 9.63 2.03 -4.70
N MET A 130 8.37 1.88 -5.11
CA MET A 130 7.48 0.83 -4.60
C MET A 130 7.89 -0.57 -5.07
N ASP A 131 8.58 -0.68 -6.21
CA ASP A 131 9.05 -1.95 -6.75
C ASP A 131 10.20 -2.50 -5.89
N LEU A 132 11.12 -1.63 -5.45
CA LEU A 132 12.18 -2.01 -4.53
C LEU A 132 11.62 -2.51 -3.19
N LEU A 133 10.58 -1.85 -2.65
CA LEU A 133 9.88 -2.31 -1.43
C LEU A 133 9.26 -3.71 -1.64
N LEU A 134 8.62 -3.94 -2.78
CA LEU A 134 8.02 -5.24 -3.12
C LEU A 134 9.09 -6.35 -3.25
N VAL A 135 10.23 -6.05 -3.88
CA VAL A 135 11.35 -6.99 -3.99
C VAL A 135 11.88 -7.34 -2.60
N ALA A 136 12.14 -6.34 -1.75
CA ALA A 136 12.61 -6.57 -0.39
C ALA A 136 11.63 -7.44 0.41
N PHE A 137 10.33 -7.16 0.32
CA PHE A 137 9.28 -7.95 0.96
C PHE A 137 9.22 -9.40 0.47
N THR A 138 9.35 -9.60 -0.85
CA THR A 138 9.32 -10.95 -1.45
C THR A 138 10.52 -11.79 -1.02
N LEU A 139 11.70 -11.18 -0.88
CA LEU A 139 12.93 -11.86 -0.46
C LEU A 139 12.89 -12.39 0.98
N HIS A 140 12.03 -11.81 1.85
CA HIS A 140 11.89 -12.27 3.23
C HIS A 140 11.13 -13.60 3.37
N GLY A 141 10.47 -14.09 2.31
CA GLY A 141 9.93 -15.46 2.28
C GLY A 141 8.73 -15.69 3.20
N TYR A 142 7.84 -14.71 3.35
CA TYR A 142 6.64 -14.74 4.20
C TYR A 142 5.53 -15.71 3.72
N HIS A 143 5.86 -16.98 3.49
CA HIS A 143 4.97 -17.93 2.81
C HIS A 143 3.87 -18.53 3.69
N HIS A 144 3.86 -18.27 5.00
CA HIS A 144 2.99 -18.96 5.94
C HIS A 144 2.03 -18.07 6.72
N ASP A 145 2.28 -16.75 6.78
CA ASP A 145 1.41 -15.83 7.52
C ASP A 145 0.23 -15.38 6.66
N LEU A 146 -0.96 -15.28 7.27
CA LEU A 146 -2.16 -14.78 6.57
C LEU A 146 -2.07 -13.29 6.24
N ALA A 147 -1.35 -12.52 7.05
CA ALA A 147 -1.09 -11.10 6.85
C ALA A 147 0.32 -10.75 7.35
N PRO A 148 1.36 -11.13 6.59
CA PRO A 148 2.74 -10.84 6.97
C PRO A 148 3.00 -9.34 7.11
N HIS A 149 3.95 -8.99 7.96
CA HIS A 149 4.37 -7.61 8.14
C HIS A 149 5.13 -7.12 6.91
N PHE A 150 4.64 -6.06 6.29
CA PHE A 150 5.29 -5.41 5.16
C PHE A 150 6.02 -4.15 5.64
N GLU A 151 7.26 -4.33 6.09
CA GLU A 151 8.13 -3.24 6.55
C GLU A 151 8.36 -2.20 5.44
N GLY A 152 8.27 -0.90 5.82
CA GLY A 152 8.44 0.22 4.90
C GLY A 152 7.23 0.54 4.01
N TYR A 153 6.23 -0.34 3.95
CA TYR A 153 5.00 -0.12 3.18
C TYR A 153 3.90 0.48 4.07
N ALA A 154 3.38 1.65 3.69
CA ALA A 154 2.29 2.34 4.41
C ALA A 154 0.97 2.42 3.63
N GLY A 155 0.93 1.80 2.45
CA GLY A 155 -0.18 1.88 1.50
C GLY A 155 0.31 2.04 0.06
N GLU A 156 -0.65 2.11 -0.85
CA GLU A 156 -0.42 2.24 -2.28
C GLU A 156 -0.06 3.69 -2.67
N HIS A 157 0.93 3.87 -3.53
CA HIS A 157 1.30 5.19 -4.04
C HIS A 157 0.55 5.52 -5.33
N ASN A 158 -0.03 6.72 -5.40
CA ASN A 158 -0.91 7.15 -6.49
C ASN A 158 -0.25 7.22 -7.88
N SER A 159 1.09 7.32 -7.95
CA SER A 159 1.82 7.36 -9.23
C SER A 159 1.68 6.06 -10.03
N GLY A 160 1.39 4.94 -9.37
CA GLY A 160 1.18 3.64 -10.03
C GLY A 160 -0.20 3.48 -10.66
N TYR A 161 -1.08 4.49 -10.58
CA TYR A 161 -2.51 4.36 -10.87
C TYR A 161 -3.04 5.48 -11.76
N PRO A 162 -4.25 5.32 -12.34
CA PRO A 162 -4.89 6.38 -13.11
C PRO A 162 -4.98 7.69 -12.33
N ALA A 163 -4.82 8.80 -13.06
CA ALA A 163 -4.87 10.14 -12.50
C ALA A 163 -6.16 10.35 -11.69
N GLY A 164 -6.01 10.95 -10.52
CA GLY A 164 -7.13 11.17 -9.58
C GLY A 164 -7.32 10.06 -8.55
N THR A 165 -6.50 9.00 -8.54
CA THR A 165 -6.50 8.02 -7.45
C THR A 165 -5.93 8.66 -6.16
N HIS A 166 -6.72 8.68 -5.09
CA HIS A 166 -6.32 9.23 -3.80
C HIS A 166 -7.14 8.64 -2.65
N GLN A 167 -6.71 8.90 -1.41
CA GLN A 167 -7.40 8.47 -0.20
C GLN A 167 -8.77 9.17 -0.06
N LEU A 168 -9.85 8.37 -0.08
CA LEU A 168 -11.21 8.89 -0.09
C LEU A 168 -11.68 9.34 1.29
N SER A 169 -12.45 10.44 1.31
CA SER A 169 -13.34 10.78 2.43
C SER A 169 -14.67 10.04 2.28
N GLY A 170 -15.17 9.45 3.35
CA GLY A 170 -16.55 8.99 3.40
C GLY A 170 -17.49 10.06 3.98
N PRO A 171 -18.81 9.91 3.75
CA PRO A 171 -19.79 10.81 4.33
C PRO A 171 -19.72 10.74 5.85
N LEU A 172 -19.82 11.90 6.51
CA LEU A 172 -19.88 11.97 7.97
C LEU A 172 -21.05 11.09 8.45
N LEU A 173 -20.77 10.15 9.37
CA LEU A 173 -21.80 9.32 9.99
C LEU A 173 -22.65 10.20 10.91
N THR A 174 -23.67 10.85 10.35
CA THR A 174 -24.79 11.34 11.14
C THR A 174 -25.67 10.13 11.41
N ARG A 175 -25.54 9.55 12.60
CA ARG A 175 -26.57 8.66 13.12
C ARG A 175 -27.82 9.53 13.26
N ARG A 176 -28.67 9.56 12.22
CA ARG A 176 -30.02 10.12 12.36
C ARG A 176 -30.62 9.33 13.52
N PRO A 177 -30.93 9.95 14.68
CA PRO A 177 -31.71 9.26 15.68
C PRO A 177 -32.99 8.86 14.95
N SER A 178 -33.17 7.55 14.78
CA SER A 178 -34.42 7.01 14.30
C SER A 178 -35.45 7.41 15.34
N ASN A 179 -36.16 8.51 15.09
CA ASN A 179 -37.42 8.83 15.74
C ASN A 179 -38.47 7.81 15.26
N ALA A 180 -38.19 6.53 15.49
CA ALA A 180 -39.16 5.47 15.39
C ALA A 180 -39.99 5.55 16.69
N HIS A 181 -41.26 5.89 16.51
CA HIS A 181 -42.32 5.84 17.52
C HIS A 181 -42.37 6.94 18.58
N ALA A 182 -42.43 8.21 18.15
CA ALA A 182 -43.32 9.16 18.83
C ALA A 182 -44.72 8.99 18.24
N SER A 183 -45.46 8.06 18.85
CA SER A 183 -46.88 7.83 18.66
C SER A 183 -47.65 9.14 18.53
N ARG A 184 -48.42 9.26 17.45
CA ARG A 184 -49.53 10.21 17.31
C ARG A 184 -50.54 9.96 18.45
N ARG A 185 -50.29 10.48 19.65
CA ARG A 185 -51.35 10.80 20.62
C ARG A 185 -51.49 12.32 20.66
N ARG A 186 -52.44 12.75 19.84
CA ARG A 186 -53.49 13.72 20.14
C ARG A 186 -53.13 14.76 21.23
N ARG A 187 -52.90 15.99 20.75
CA ARG A 187 -53.17 17.29 21.37
C ARG A 187 -53.73 17.23 22.80
N GLN A 188 -53.01 17.82 23.75
CA GLN A 188 -53.60 18.76 24.69
C GLN A 188 -52.54 19.80 25.08
N SER A 189 -52.97 21.04 24.98
CA SER A 189 -52.28 22.31 25.20
C SER A 189 -51.76 22.46 26.63
N SER A 190 -50.51 22.90 26.77
CA SER A 190 -50.05 23.58 27.99
C SER A 190 -49.13 24.75 27.62
N PRO A 191 -49.44 25.99 28.06
CA PRO A 191 -48.64 27.17 27.81
C PRO A 191 -47.89 27.58 29.08
N TYR A 192 -46.73 26.98 29.38
CA TYR A 192 -45.80 27.57 30.36
C TYR A 192 -44.34 27.38 29.95
N LEU A 193 -43.74 28.53 29.62
CA LEU A 193 -42.36 28.96 29.81
C LEU A 193 -41.37 27.93 30.40
N ARG A 194 -40.27 27.70 29.68
CA ARG A 194 -38.95 27.72 30.33
C ARG A 194 -37.86 28.17 29.37
N TYR A 195 -37.30 29.33 29.70
CA TYR A 195 -35.99 29.81 29.31
C TYR A 195 -34.97 28.67 29.47
N GLN A 196 -34.41 28.18 28.37
CA GLN A 196 -33.14 27.46 28.38
C GLN A 196 -32.16 28.24 27.51
N GLN A 197 -31.17 28.77 28.22
CA GLN A 197 -29.93 29.33 27.70
C GLN A 197 -29.38 28.45 26.58
N GLN A 198 -29.38 28.99 25.37
CA GLN A 198 -28.65 28.45 24.24
C GLN A 198 -27.16 28.60 24.54
N VAL A 199 -26.51 27.49 24.88
CA VAL A 199 -25.05 27.41 24.78
C VAL A 199 -24.73 27.50 23.29
N PRO A 200 -23.96 28.49 22.81
CA PRO A 200 -23.63 28.56 21.40
C PRO A 200 -22.78 27.33 21.07
N ALA A 201 -23.31 26.50 20.17
CA ALA A 201 -22.55 25.47 19.51
C ALA A 201 -21.30 26.13 18.94
N SER A 202 -20.14 25.82 19.51
CA SER A 202 -18.86 26.26 18.98
C SER A 202 -18.76 25.70 17.57
N ASN A 203 -18.89 26.60 16.59
CA ASN A 203 -18.61 26.35 15.19
C ASN A 203 -17.11 26.03 15.06
N ALA A 204 -16.73 24.79 15.34
CA ALA A 204 -15.50 24.22 14.81
C ALA A 204 -15.73 24.01 13.31
N ARG A 205 -15.66 25.12 12.56
CA ARG A 205 -15.40 25.11 11.12
C ARG A 205 -13.98 24.58 10.94
N TYR A 206 -13.84 23.26 10.92
CA TYR A 206 -12.70 22.71 10.20
C TYR A 206 -13.02 22.92 8.73
N LEU A 207 -12.31 23.88 8.13
CA LEU A 207 -12.31 24.06 6.68
C LEU A 207 -11.91 22.71 6.08
N GLU A 208 -12.85 22.06 5.39
CA GLU A 208 -12.53 21.15 4.31
C GLU A 208 -11.69 21.97 3.33
N ILE A 209 -10.36 21.88 3.50
CA ILE A 209 -9.43 22.32 2.46
C ILE A 209 -9.66 21.31 1.35
N ASN A 210 -10.59 21.67 0.48
CA ASN A 210 -10.87 21.06 -0.81
C ASN A 210 -9.54 20.58 -1.43
N ASP A 211 -9.46 19.31 -1.83
CA ASP A 211 -9.59 18.80 -3.21
C ASP A 211 -9.34 19.78 -4.39
N LEU A 212 -8.67 20.91 -4.15
CA LEU A 212 -8.13 21.73 -5.21
C LEU A 212 -6.93 20.97 -5.77
N PRO A 213 -6.89 20.65 -7.08
CA PRO A 213 -5.68 20.12 -7.68
C PRO A 213 -4.52 21.08 -7.34
N PRO A 214 -3.30 20.57 -7.12
CA PRO A 214 -2.16 21.44 -6.89
C PRO A 214 -2.14 22.47 -8.00
N ARG A 215 -2.28 23.75 -7.63
CA ARG A 215 -2.11 24.87 -8.55
C ARG A 215 -0.80 24.59 -9.27
N ARG A 216 -0.85 24.28 -10.57
CA ARG A 216 0.33 24.29 -11.41
C ARG A 216 0.93 25.69 -11.24
N LEU A 217 2.00 25.78 -10.46
CA LEU A 217 2.92 26.90 -10.57
C LEU A 217 3.40 26.84 -12.01
N VAL A 218 2.82 27.71 -12.84
CA VAL A 218 3.39 28.06 -14.13
C VAL A 218 4.79 28.56 -13.80
N GLN A 219 5.78 27.68 -13.94
CA GLN A 219 7.18 28.04 -13.93
C GLN A 219 7.38 28.97 -15.13
N THR A 220 7.39 30.27 -14.86
CA THR A 220 8.03 31.22 -15.77
C THR A 220 9.49 30.83 -15.87
N ALA A 221 9.86 30.33 -17.04
CA ALA A 221 11.21 29.88 -17.34
C ALA A 221 12.23 31.01 -17.08
N PRO A 222 13.29 30.79 -16.30
CA PRO A 222 14.43 31.69 -16.30
C PRO A 222 15.26 31.49 -17.58
N ALA A 223 15.79 32.60 -18.08
CA ALA A 223 16.52 32.73 -19.32
C ALA A 223 17.71 31.76 -19.43
N ARG A 224 17.89 31.22 -20.64
CA ARG A 224 19.07 30.46 -21.10
C ARG A 224 20.36 31.23 -20.81
N VAL A 225 21.28 30.60 -20.08
CA VAL A 225 22.71 30.95 -20.07
C VAL A 225 23.48 29.86 -20.83
N PRO A 226 24.35 30.21 -21.79
CA PRO A 226 25.02 29.24 -22.65
C PRO A 226 26.14 28.47 -21.95
N ALA A 227 26.34 27.24 -22.42
CA ALA A 227 27.26 26.23 -21.95
C ALA A 227 28.75 26.66 -22.03
N ARG A 228 29.51 26.35 -20.98
CA ARG A 228 30.97 26.25 -21.03
C ARG A 228 31.36 24.78 -21.08
N SER A 229 31.95 24.43 -22.22
CA SER A 229 32.71 23.20 -22.46
C SER A 229 34.00 23.23 -21.66
N ALA A 230 34.33 22.13 -20.96
CA ALA A 230 35.67 21.87 -20.48
C ALA A 230 35.93 20.36 -20.50
N ASN A 231 36.98 20.02 -21.25
CA ASN A 231 37.52 18.69 -21.51
C ASN A 231 37.96 17.99 -20.22
N ALA A 232 37.88 16.66 -20.22
CA ALA A 232 38.73 15.83 -19.36
C ALA A 232 39.25 14.64 -20.16
N ASP A 233 40.57 14.56 -20.18
CA ASP A 233 41.43 13.59 -20.86
C ASP A 233 41.19 12.15 -20.41
N ALA A 234 41.26 11.24 -21.38
CA ALA A 234 41.38 9.81 -21.14
C ALA A 234 42.51 9.21 -21.99
N GLY A 235 43.46 8.56 -21.33
CA GLY A 235 44.43 7.64 -21.92
C GLY A 235 45.18 6.88 -20.81
N PRO A 236 46.00 5.85 -21.10
CA PRO A 236 45.86 4.82 -22.13
C PRO A 236 45.99 3.37 -21.59
N SER A 237 45.35 2.44 -22.31
CA SER A 237 45.71 1.04 -22.70
C SER A 237 46.70 0.11 -21.94
N ARG A 238 46.27 -1.18 -21.87
CA ARG A 238 46.98 -2.50 -21.82
C ARG A 238 47.46 -2.99 -20.43
N ILE A 239 47.38 -4.27 -20.04
CA ILE A 239 47.93 -5.51 -20.66
C ILE A 239 47.07 -6.76 -20.30
N PRO A 240 47.07 -7.84 -21.12
CA PRO A 240 46.36 -9.10 -20.88
C PRO A 240 47.21 -10.14 -20.13
N MET A 241 46.57 -11.02 -19.34
CA MET A 241 47.19 -12.28 -18.92
C MET A 241 46.22 -13.45 -19.00
N ASP A 242 46.59 -14.39 -19.88
CA ASP A 242 46.16 -15.77 -19.92
C ASP A 242 46.61 -16.52 -18.66
N SER A 243 45.78 -17.46 -18.19
CA SER A 243 46.25 -18.71 -17.56
C SER A 243 45.11 -19.72 -17.51
N ALA A 244 45.15 -20.67 -18.44
CA ALA A 244 44.39 -21.89 -18.40
C ALA A 244 44.93 -22.82 -17.30
N SER A 245 44.04 -23.39 -16.49
CA SER A 245 44.28 -24.70 -15.88
C SER A 245 42.93 -25.39 -15.67
N GLY A 246 42.76 -26.52 -16.35
CA GLY A 246 41.52 -27.29 -16.35
C GLY A 246 41.35 -28.13 -15.09
N ARG A 247 40.10 -28.19 -14.61
CA ARG A 247 39.55 -29.32 -13.86
C ARG A 247 38.11 -29.54 -14.31
N ARG A 248 37.87 -30.69 -14.94
CA ARG A 248 36.51 -31.16 -15.26
C ARG A 248 35.84 -31.61 -13.96
N GLY A 249 34.90 -30.82 -13.47
CA GLY A 249 33.98 -31.18 -12.41
C GLY A 249 32.70 -30.39 -12.60
N ILE A 250 31.66 -31.07 -13.13
CA ILE A 250 30.24 -30.69 -13.21
C ILE A 250 29.92 -29.24 -12.76
N GLU A 251 30.13 -28.28 -13.68
CA GLU A 251 29.93 -26.85 -13.45
C GLU A 251 28.52 -26.42 -13.89
N THR A 252 27.54 -26.50 -13.00
CA THR A 252 26.26 -25.77 -13.17
C THR A 252 26.04 -24.69 -12.12
N GLU A 253 26.71 -24.75 -10.97
CA GLU A 253 26.54 -23.77 -9.88
C GLU A 253 27.32 -22.46 -10.10
N GLY A 254 28.46 -22.49 -10.82
CA GLY A 254 29.30 -21.30 -11.01
C GLY A 254 28.69 -20.20 -11.90
N LYS A 255 27.74 -20.56 -12.76
CA LYS A 255 27.12 -19.60 -13.69
C LYS A 255 26.06 -18.72 -13.04
N GLU A 256 25.30 -19.26 -12.09
CA GLU A 256 24.25 -18.50 -11.39
C GLU A 256 24.85 -17.45 -10.45
N GLY A 257 25.93 -17.78 -9.72
CA GLY A 257 26.61 -16.81 -8.85
C GLY A 257 27.20 -15.62 -9.61
N ASN A 258 27.80 -15.88 -10.78
CA ASN A 258 28.38 -14.83 -11.63
C ASN A 258 27.29 -13.92 -12.24
N MET A 259 26.10 -14.46 -12.52
CA MET A 259 24.96 -13.69 -13.03
C MET A 259 24.25 -12.86 -11.94
N LEU A 260 24.13 -13.40 -10.72
CA LEU A 260 23.63 -12.63 -9.58
C LEU A 260 24.53 -11.42 -9.29
N GLN A 261 25.86 -11.61 -9.39
CA GLN A 261 26.84 -10.52 -9.30
C GLN A 261 26.67 -9.46 -10.38
N LYS A 262 26.31 -9.83 -11.62
CA LYS A 262 26.03 -8.87 -12.70
C LYS A 262 24.76 -8.04 -12.44
N LEU A 263 23.70 -8.66 -11.91
CA LEU A 263 22.49 -7.95 -11.48
C LEU A 263 22.78 -6.96 -10.34
N ILE A 264 23.54 -7.41 -9.33
CA ILE A 264 23.99 -6.55 -8.22
C ILE A 264 24.84 -5.39 -8.74
N ALA A 265 25.66 -5.62 -9.76
CA ALA A 265 26.49 -4.60 -10.41
C ALA A 265 25.72 -3.71 -11.40
N GLY A 266 24.39 -3.84 -11.53
CA GLY A 266 23.58 -3.04 -12.45
C GLY A 266 23.82 -3.32 -13.93
N GLN A 267 24.53 -4.41 -14.26
CA GLN A 267 24.70 -4.86 -15.64
C GLN A 267 23.42 -5.59 -16.05
N GLY A 268 22.59 -4.94 -16.86
CA GLY A 268 21.38 -5.55 -17.41
C GLY A 268 21.70 -6.90 -18.06
N ILE A 269 20.86 -7.91 -17.80
CA ILE A 269 21.03 -9.22 -18.43
C ILE A 269 20.22 -9.24 -19.72
N SER A 270 20.91 -9.39 -20.85
CA SER A 270 20.31 -9.54 -22.16
C SER A 270 19.78 -10.96 -22.35
N GLU A 271 18.48 -11.13 -22.11
CA GLU A 271 17.62 -12.26 -22.52
C GLU A 271 17.81 -13.64 -21.84
N GLY A 272 16.68 -14.34 -21.65
CA GLY A 272 16.65 -15.79 -21.38
C GLY A 272 16.59 -16.24 -19.92
N LEU A 273 16.49 -15.33 -18.93
CA LEU A 273 16.54 -15.76 -17.52
C LEU A 273 15.26 -16.39 -17.00
N ILE A 274 14.10 -15.95 -17.51
CA ILE A 274 12.82 -16.31 -16.95
C ILE A 274 11.97 -16.99 -18.01
N GLU A 275 11.71 -18.27 -17.81
CA GLU A 275 10.84 -19.08 -18.65
C GLU A 275 9.50 -19.31 -17.95
N LYS A 276 8.42 -19.34 -18.74
CA LYS A 276 7.06 -19.56 -18.23
C LYS A 276 6.71 -21.04 -18.36
N CYS A 277 6.27 -21.67 -17.27
CA CYS A 277 5.72 -23.01 -17.34
C CYS A 277 4.41 -23.00 -18.16
N SER A 278 4.34 -23.82 -19.20
CA SER A 278 3.17 -23.90 -20.09
C SER A 278 1.90 -24.40 -19.42
N LYS A 279 2.03 -25.18 -18.32
CA LYS A 279 0.89 -25.77 -17.61
C LYS A 279 0.31 -24.84 -16.53
N CYS A 280 1.14 -24.34 -15.62
CA CYS A 280 0.68 -23.51 -14.49
C CYS A 280 0.77 -22.00 -14.74
N GLY A 281 1.53 -21.58 -15.76
CA GLY A 281 1.73 -20.18 -16.09
C GLY A 281 2.70 -19.42 -15.17
N CYS A 282 3.31 -20.08 -14.17
CA CYS A 282 4.31 -19.47 -13.30
C CYS A 282 5.66 -19.27 -14.04
N LEU A 283 6.39 -18.23 -13.61
CA LEU A 283 7.68 -17.83 -14.17
C LEU A 283 8.82 -18.40 -13.31
N PHE A 284 9.83 -18.98 -13.93
CA PHE A 284 10.96 -19.63 -13.25
C PHE A 284 12.27 -19.32 -13.96
N THR A 285 13.39 -19.45 -13.25
CA THR A 285 14.69 -19.57 -13.92
C THR A 285 14.74 -20.87 -14.74
N ALA A 286 15.48 -20.89 -15.85
CA ALA A 286 15.57 -22.07 -16.72
C ALA A 286 16.03 -23.35 -15.95
N SER A 287 16.87 -23.20 -14.92
CA SER A 287 17.29 -24.28 -14.03
C SER A 287 16.16 -24.78 -13.12
N ALA A 288 15.44 -23.85 -12.48
CA ALA A 288 14.31 -24.18 -11.60
C ALA A 288 13.10 -24.73 -12.38
N LEU A 289 12.90 -24.29 -13.62
CA LEU A 289 11.78 -24.74 -14.45
C LEU A 289 11.84 -26.24 -14.70
N LYS A 290 13.03 -26.82 -14.94
CA LYS A 290 13.18 -28.27 -15.15
C LYS A 290 12.74 -29.09 -13.94
N GLY A 291 13.10 -28.64 -12.73
CA GLY A 291 12.66 -29.28 -11.48
C GLY A 291 11.15 -29.09 -11.24
N HIS A 292 10.63 -27.91 -11.56
CA HIS A 292 9.21 -27.60 -11.45
C HIS A 292 8.36 -28.43 -12.42
N ILE A 293 8.76 -28.57 -13.70
CA ILE A 293 8.00 -29.29 -14.73
C ILE A 293 7.72 -30.74 -14.28
N LYS A 294 8.70 -31.43 -13.70
CA LYS A 294 8.52 -32.80 -13.18
C LYS A 294 7.39 -32.87 -12.13
N LYS A 295 7.41 -31.96 -11.17
CA LYS A 295 6.37 -31.85 -10.12
C LYS A 295 5.02 -31.41 -10.68
N CYS A 296 5.02 -30.42 -11.57
CA CYS A 296 3.83 -29.83 -12.18
C CYS A 296 3.07 -30.81 -13.07
N LEU A 297 3.78 -31.72 -13.74
CA LEU A 297 3.19 -32.76 -14.59
C LEU A 297 2.59 -33.93 -13.79
N GLY A 298 2.80 -34.01 -12.48
CA GLY A 298 2.32 -35.12 -11.66
C GLY A 298 3.03 -36.45 -11.95
N VAL A 299 4.24 -36.40 -12.52
CA VAL A 299 5.08 -37.58 -12.67
C VAL A 299 5.68 -37.86 -11.30
N ILE A 300 5.01 -38.73 -10.55
CA ILE A 300 5.55 -39.30 -9.31
C ILE A 300 6.74 -40.18 -9.76
N ASP A 301 7.96 -39.75 -9.46
CA ASP A 301 9.14 -40.61 -9.57
C ASP A 301 8.92 -41.75 -8.56
N LEU A 302 8.54 -42.93 -9.08
CA LEU A 302 8.55 -44.19 -8.34
C LEU A 302 10.00 -44.67 -8.28
N SER A 303 10.77 -44.13 -7.34
CA SER A 303 12.11 -44.60 -6.97
C SER A 303 12.17 -44.89 -5.49
#